data_AF-A0A136WG68-F1
#
_entry.id   AF-A0A136WG68-F1
#
_cell.length_a   1.000
_cell.length_b   1.000
_cell.length_c   1.000
_cell.angle_alpha   90.00
_cell.angle_beta   90.00
_cell.angle_gamma   90.00
#
_symmetry.space_group_name_H-M   'P 1'
#
loop_
_entity.id
_entity.type
_entity.pdbx_description
1 polymer ?
#
loop_
_entity_poly.entity_id
_entity_poly.type
_entity_poly.pdbx_seq_one_letter_code
_entity_poly.pdbx_strand_id
1 'polypeptide(L)'
;MERKTISAHEINKYSYCPYQWYYEKLYGRKELRRLYQERNEALSLQDGMTANFTKGLEYHSRNYRLLRLRSLVWKIGILLLIFAIVAGYFLFRSGASV
;
A
#
# COMPACT_ATOMS: atom_id res chain seq x y z
N MET A 1 -19.23 -17.43 -8.97
CA MET A 1 -18.48 -17.49 -10.24
C MET A 1 -17.28 -18.39 -10.02
N GLU A 2 -17.29 -19.58 -10.61
CA GLU A 2 -16.21 -20.55 -10.48
C GLU A 2 -14.96 -20.02 -11.19
N ARG A 3 -13.90 -19.70 -10.43
CA ARG A 3 -12.64 -19.26 -11.02
C ARG A 3 -11.89 -20.49 -11.56
N LYS A 4 -11.73 -20.56 -12.88
CA LYS A 4 -11.02 -21.64 -13.59
C LYS A 4 -9.50 -21.61 -13.43
N THR A 5 -8.94 -20.52 -12.90
CA THR A 5 -7.49 -20.31 -12.78
C THR A 5 -7.07 -20.19 -11.32
N ILE A 6 -6.12 -21.02 -10.91
CA ILE A 6 -5.49 -20.97 -9.59
C ILE A 6 -4.40 -19.89 -9.60
N SER A 7 -4.43 -18.99 -8.61
CA SER A 7 -3.40 -17.95 -8.45
C SER A 7 -2.29 -18.39 -7.50
N ALA A 8 -1.08 -17.81 -7.62
CA ALA A 8 0.00 -18.06 -6.65
C ALA A 8 -0.40 -17.74 -5.20
N HIS A 9 -1.25 -16.70 -5.01
CA HIS A 9 -1.82 -16.38 -3.71
C HIS A 9 -2.70 -17.50 -3.16
N GLU A 10 -3.45 -18.17 -4.02
CA GLU A 10 -4.32 -19.28 -3.66
C GLU A 10 -3.52 -20.50 -3.21
N ILE A 11 -2.44 -20.83 -3.94
CA ILE A 11 -1.48 -21.87 -3.56
C ILE A 11 -0.85 -21.53 -2.22
N ASN A 12 -0.34 -20.31 -2.06
CA ASN A 12 0.28 -19.88 -0.80
C ASN A 12 -0.70 -19.99 0.38
N LYS A 13 -1.98 -19.65 0.18
CA LYS A 13 -3.00 -19.78 1.22
C LYS A 13 -3.28 -21.24 1.57
N TYR A 14 -3.39 -22.11 0.58
CA TYR A 14 -3.56 -23.55 0.80
C TYR A 14 -2.36 -24.14 1.54
N SER A 15 -1.14 -23.82 1.12
CA SER A 15 0.10 -24.25 1.77
C SER A 15 0.22 -23.74 3.21
N TYR A 16 -0.28 -22.53 3.50
CA TYR A 16 -0.27 -21.98 4.85
C TYR A 16 -1.32 -22.63 5.75
N CYS A 17 -2.58 -22.69 5.31
CA CYS A 17 -3.67 -23.30 6.05
C CYS A 17 -4.73 -23.88 5.09
N PRO A 18 -4.73 -25.21 4.87
CA PRO A 18 -5.68 -25.88 3.99
C PRO A 18 -7.14 -25.67 4.40
N TYR A 19 -7.43 -25.66 5.70
CA TYR A 19 -8.79 -25.43 6.22
C TYR A 19 -9.30 -24.03 5.92
N GLN A 20 -8.46 -23.00 6.11
CA GLN A 20 -8.84 -21.63 5.78
C GLN A 20 -9.13 -21.50 4.28
N TRP A 21 -8.28 -22.09 3.44
CA TRP A 21 -8.51 -22.12 1.99
C TRP A 21 -9.84 -22.80 1.62
N TYR A 22 -10.10 -23.98 2.21
CA TYR A 22 -11.31 -24.77 1.96
C TYR A 22 -12.58 -24.00 2.31
N TYR A 23 -12.65 -23.44 3.54
CA TYR A 23 -13.82 -22.70 3.97
C TYR A 23 -14.01 -21.37 3.22
N GLU A 24 -12.92 -20.71 2.82
CA GLU A 24 -13.00 -19.54 1.95
C GLU A 24 -13.57 -19.88 0.56
N LYS A 25 -13.31 -21.07 0.03
CA LYS A 25 -13.90 -21.56 -1.22
C LYS A 25 -15.37 -21.92 -1.06
N LEU A 26 -15.73 -22.56 0.06
CA LEU A 26 -17.08 -23.04 0.31
C LEU A 26 -18.06 -21.90 0.58
N TYR A 27 -17.71 -20.98 1.49
CA TYR A 27 -18.62 -19.92 1.96
C TYR A 27 -18.30 -18.54 1.38
N GLY A 28 -17.04 -18.31 0.97
CA GLY A 28 -16.57 -17.00 0.58
C GLY A 28 -16.17 -16.11 1.76
N ARG A 29 -15.27 -15.16 1.49
CA ARG A 29 -14.70 -14.27 2.53
C ARG A 29 -15.74 -13.38 3.23
N LYS A 30 -16.82 -12.99 2.54
CA LYS A 30 -17.86 -12.14 3.12
C LYS A 30 -18.65 -12.89 4.19
N GLU A 31 -19.02 -14.14 3.89
CA GLU A 31 -19.77 -14.99 4.81
C GLU A 31 -18.94 -15.36 6.03
N LEU A 32 -17.69 -15.77 5.81
CA LEU A 32 -16.77 -16.06 6.92
C LEU A 32 -16.55 -14.87 7.84
N ARG A 33 -16.52 -13.64 7.28
CA ARG A 33 -16.44 -12.42 8.09
C ARG A 33 -17.70 -12.20 8.93
N ARG A 34 -18.88 -12.49 8.38
CA ARG A 34 -20.15 -12.42 9.12
C ARG A 34 -20.16 -13.43 10.28
N LEU A 35 -19.84 -14.69 10.00
CA LEU A 35 -19.76 -15.76 11.01
C LEU A 35 -18.72 -15.45 12.09
N TYR A 36 -17.58 -14.85 11.73
CA TYR A 36 -16.58 -14.40 12.68
C TYR A 36 -17.12 -13.33 13.63
N GLN A 37 -17.87 -12.35 13.10
CA GLN A 37 -18.51 -11.29 13.89
C GLN A 37 -19.57 -11.87 14.83
N GLU A 38 -20.48 -12.71 14.31
CA GLU A 38 -21.51 -13.39 15.11
C GLU A 38 -20.90 -14.21 16.26
N ARG A 39 -19.83 -14.96 15.98
CA ARG A 39 -19.11 -15.74 17.00
C ARG A 39 -18.46 -14.84 18.07
N ASN A 40 -17.88 -13.72 17.66
CA ASN A 40 -17.26 -12.79 18.61
C ASN A 40 -18.30 -12.08 19.46
N GLU A 41 -19.44 -11.69 18.89
CA GLU A 41 -20.57 -11.11 19.62
C GLU A 41 -21.13 -12.11 20.63
N ALA A 42 -21.38 -13.35 20.22
CA ALA A 42 -21.88 -14.41 21.09
C ALA A 42 -20.96 -14.73 22.27
N LEU A 43 -19.64 -14.52 22.10
CA LEU A 43 -18.63 -14.79 23.11
C LEU A 43 -18.12 -13.53 23.82
N SER A 44 -18.71 -12.36 23.55
CA SER A 44 -18.27 -11.06 24.08
C SER A 44 -16.77 -10.78 23.86
N LEU A 45 -16.23 -11.23 22.73
CA LEU A 45 -14.82 -11.06 22.39
C LEU A 45 -14.62 -9.76 21.62
N GLN A 46 -13.66 -8.94 22.07
CA GLN A 46 -13.23 -7.78 21.31
C GLN A 46 -12.44 -8.18 20.07
N ASP A 47 -12.67 -7.48 18.97
CA ASP A 47 -11.95 -7.68 17.72
C ASP A 47 -10.53 -7.09 17.79
N GLY A 48 -9.62 -7.81 18.46
CA GLY A 48 -8.22 -7.42 18.58
C GLY A 48 -7.40 -7.62 17.30
N MET A 49 -7.89 -8.42 16.34
CA MET A 49 -7.14 -8.73 15.12
C MET A 49 -7.13 -7.53 14.17
N THR A 50 -8.26 -6.82 14.07
CA THR A 50 -8.38 -5.63 13.23
C THR A 50 -7.52 -4.49 13.74
N ALA A 51 -7.33 -4.35 15.06
CA ALA A 51 -6.53 -3.28 15.66
C ALA A 51 -5.03 -3.33 15.26
N ASN A 52 -4.44 -4.52 15.16
CA ASN A 52 -3.05 -4.66 14.72
C ASN A 52 -2.91 -4.41 13.22
N PHE A 53 -3.89 -4.85 12.43
CA PHE A 53 -3.93 -4.60 10.99
C PHE A 53 -4.08 -3.11 10.67
N THR A 54 -4.98 -2.40 11.34
CA THR A 54 -5.16 -0.95 11.16
C THR A 54 -3.90 -0.18 11.57
N LYS A 55 -3.28 -0.54 12.70
CA LYS A 55 -2.00 0.05 13.14
C LYS A 55 -0.89 -0.14 12.11
N GLY A 56 -0.79 -1.33 11.51
CA GLY A 56 0.14 -1.60 10.41
C GLY A 56 -0.15 -0.75 9.17
N LEU A 57 -1.42 -0.62 8.80
CA LEU A 57 -1.86 0.18 7.66
C LEU A 57 -1.56 1.68 7.85
N GLU A 58 -1.78 2.20 9.05
CA GLU A 58 -1.46 3.59 9.43
C GLU A 58 0.05 3.85 9.38
N TYR A 59 0.87 2.92 9.87
CA TYR A 59 2.32 3.03 9.78
C TYR A 59 2.78 3.13 8.32
N HIS A 60 2.26 2.24 7.47
CA HIS A 60 2.58 2.25 6.04
C HIS A 60 2.10 3.53 5.36
N SER A 61 0.86 3.98 5.61
CA SER A 61 0.30 5.17 4.98
C SER A 61 1.12 6.43 5.32
N ARG A 62 1.56 6.56 6.58
CA ARG A 62 2.45 7.63 7.03
C ARG A 62 3.81 7.57 6.33
N ASN A 63 4.45 6.40 6.28
CA ASN A 63 5.73 6.26 5.60
C ASN A 63 5.63 6.52 4.09
N TYR A 64 4.59 6.04 3.42
CA TYR A 64 4.35 6.33 2.00
C TYR A 64 4.11 7.82 1.74
N ARG A 65 3.50 8.54 2.69
CA ARG A 65 3.36 10.00 2.60
C ARG A 65 4.71 10.71 2.71
N LEU A 66 5.56 10.29 3.64
CA LEU A 66 6.92 10.85 3.80
C LEU A 66 7.78 10.58 2.56
N LEU A 67 7.75 9.36 2.01
CA LEU A 67 8.47 9.03 0.79
C LEU A 67 7.98 9.86 -0.41
N ARG A 68 6.67 10.06 -0.54
CA ARG A 68 6.08 10.95 -1.56
C ARG A 68 6.58 12.39 -1.39
N LEU A 69 6.54 12.95 -0.18
CA LEU A 69 7.05 14.29 0.10
C LEU A 69 8.54 14.41 -0.22
N ARG A 70 9.37 13.44 0.21
CA ARG A 70 10.80 13.40 -0.10
C ARG A 70 11.06 13.37 -1.59
N SER A 71 10.31 12.56 -2.35
CA SER A 71 10.43 12.52 -3.81
C SER A 71 10.03 13.84 -4.47
N LEU A 72 9.03 14.54 -3.92
CA LEU A 72 8.58 15.83 -4.42
C LEU A 72 9.63 16.92 -4.18
N VAL A 73 10.22 16.96 -2.98
CA VAL A 73 11.34 17.86 -2.65
C VAL A 73 12.52 17.64 -3.58
N TRP A 74 12.90 16.38 -3.83
CA TRP A 74 13.97 16.04 -4.78
C TRP A 74 13.67 16.51 -6.20
N LYS A 75 12.43 16.31 -6.69
CA LYS A 75 12.02 16.78 -8.02
C LYS A 75 12.10 18.31 -8.13
N ILE A 76 11.61 19.03 -7.13
CA ILE A 76 11.70 20.50 -7.08
C ILE A 76 13.17 20.94 -7.08
N GLY A 77 14.01 20.32 -6.24
CA GLY A 77 15.44 20.64 -6.17
C GLY A 77 16.15 20.46 -7.51
N ILE A 78 15.89 19.36 -8.22
CA ILE A 78 16.44 19.12 -9.56
C ILE A 78 15.95 20.18 -10.56
N LEU A 79 14.67 20.54 -10.50
CA LEU A 79 14.09 21.52 -11.42
C LEU A 79 14.69 22.93 -11.21
N LEU A 80 14.89 23.33 -9.95
CA LEU A 80 15.58 24.57 -9.60
C LEU A 80 17.05 24.56 -10.03
N LEU A 81 17.75 23.43 -9.88
CA LEU A 81 19.13 23.27 -10.34
C LEU A 81 19.23 23.48 -11.86
N ILE A 82 18.35 22.82 -12.63
CA ILE A 82 18.29 22.97 -14.09
C ILE A 82 18.01 24.43 -14.46
N PHE A 83 17.05 25.06 -13.79
CA PHE A 83 16.73 26.48 -14.01
C PHE A 83 17.93 27.39 -13.75
N ALA A 84 18.66 27.17 -12.65
CA ALA A 84 19.85 27.94 -12.31
C ALA A 84 20.98 27.77 -13.34
N ILE A 85 21.20 26.54 -13.83
CA ILE A 85 22.18 26.26 -14.89
C ILE A 85 21.81 27.00 -16.19
N VAL A 86 20.54 26.92 -16.59
CA VAL A 86 20.04 27.59 -17.79
C VAL A 86 20.15 29.11 -17.67
N ALA A 87 19.69 29.68 -16.55
CA ALA A 87 19.79 31.11 -16.29
C ALA A 87 21.25 31.59 -16.26
N GLY A 88 22.14 30.84 -15.60
CA GLY A 88 23.58 31.13 -15.58
C GLY A 88 24.21 31.09 -16.97
N TYR A 89 23.84 30.12 -17.81
CA TYR A 89 24.28 30.04 -19.20
C TYR A 89 23.85 31.26 -20.02
N PHE A 90 22.58 31.67 -19.91
CA PHE A 90 22.08 32.86 -20.62
C PHE A 90 22.76 34.14 -20.15
N LEU A 91 22.94 34.32 -18.84
CA LEU A 91 23.64 35.49 -18.28
C LEU A 91 25.10 35.56 -18.75
N PHE A 92 25.83 34.44 -18.70
CA PHE A 92 27.21 34.35 -19.19
C PHE A 92 27.30 34.68 -20.69
N ARG A 93 26.38 34.15 -21.49
CA ARG A 93 26.31 34.43 -22.93
C ARG A 93 26.00 35.91 -23.22
N SER A 94 25.08 36.53 -22.48
CA SER A 94 24.76 37.96 -22.64
C SER A 94 25.89 38.89 -22.19
N GLY A 95 26.67 38.48 -21.18
CA GLY A 95 27.83 39.23 -20.69
C GLY A 95 29.06 39.13 -21.61
N ALA A 96 29.18 38.07 -22.41
CA ALA A 96 30.27 37.88 -23.36
C ALA A 96 30.02 38.55 -24.74
N SER A 97 28.85 39.16 -24.94
CA SER A 97 28.43 39.80 -26.20
C SER A 97 28.51 41.34 -26.17
N VAL A 98 29.19 41.92 -25.18
CA VAL A 98 29.57 43.35 -25.10
C VAL A 98 31.09 43.44 -25.20
#